data_AF-A0A1I8JPE7-F1
#
_entry.id   AF-A0A1I8JPE7-F1
#
_cell.length_a   1.000
_cell.length_b   1.000
_cell.length_c   1.000
_cell.angle_alpha   90.00
_cell.angle_beta   90.00
_cell.angle_gamma   90.00
#
_symmetry.space_group_name_H-M   'P 1'
#
loop_
_entity.id
_entity.type
_entity.pdbx_description
1 polymer ?
#
loop_
_entity_poly.entity_id
_entity_poly.type
_entity_poly.pdbx_seq_one_letter_code
_entity_poly.pdbx_strand_id
1 'polypeptide(L)'
;TSSSTNCVRNCSAADPGPANARYRIRLDLLRLPRNLTDCFRPHCITGDGVERALLSVNRQLSGPGIHVCEGDTVIAEVHNFMEMGEGTSVHWHGMHQVGTQHMDGVSMVTQCPINAHFVNSPTASPAGTHYWHSHSGLQRSEGIFGPLVVRQAADPHAGLYDTDQPEHTLLLSDWFHELGATKFAAHHYSNGDNKPKGLIINAAFATEFAVISNAILNCPFVLSVANHSLLVIATDGAPVVPIEVDSLIIYAGERFDFVLTADRPPGNYLLMVAGLADCDSASPWPVRHRELRRYRRDATAGRREPSLLGHARRPGGRQLNPFNRAPDANHIDVTSLRTPAGWPPADHLTIDGPVDAKFYLAFDFEVVNNSRYHHPAYYPISAVRKSTVTCTRPQINNVALHMRRRRCCTQFDDVLQSHICNNTDFDPSLETEFKACHHGLRLGVNKTVELVLIDKGFTSMPATHSTCTAITFALSEWKSSAKTFLFAEVKRRDSAGLLRRNLDRPVMKDT
;
A
#
# COMPACT_ATOMS: atom_id res chain seq x y z
N THR A 1 -12.61 -32.55 3.76
CA THR A 1 -14.05 -32.36 3.45
C THR A 1 -14.35 -30.88 3.56
N SER A 2 -14.89 -30.32 2.48
CA SER A 2 -15.06 -28.89 2.22
C SER A 2 -15.96 -28.20 3.24
N SER A 3 -15.47 -27.12 3.83
CA SER A 3 -16.29 -26.08 4.42
C SER A 3 -15.88 -24.76 3.78
N SER A 4 -16.30 -24.55 2.54
CA SER A 4 -16.41 -23.21 1.95
C SER A 4 -17.54 -22.49 2.69
N THR A 5 -17.25 -21.93 3.87
CA THR A 5 -18.13 -20.92 4.46
C THR A 5 -17.93 -19.65 3.64
N ASN A 6 -18.95 -19.31 2.84
CA ASN A 6 -18.97 -18.24 1.84
C ASN A 6 -18.13 -17.02 2.26
N CYS A 7 -16.94 -16.90 1.67
CA CYS A 7 -16.06 -15.74 1.76
C CYS A 7 -16.62 -14.50 1.03
N VAL A 8 -17.88 -14.58 0.60
CA VAL A 8 -18.55 -13.64 -0.26
C VAL A 8 -19.97 -13.48 0.22
N ARG A 9 -20.27 -12.28 0.70
CA ARG A 9 -21.63 -11.86 1.03
C ARG A 9 -22.08 -10.78 0.04
N ASN A 10 -23.32 -10.93 -0.44
CA ASN A 10 -24.01 -9.88 -1.17
C ASN A 10 -24.81 -9.08 -0.15
N CYS A 11 -24.54 -7.79 -0.08
CA CYS A 11 -25.13 -6.91 0.93
C CYS A 11 -26.41 -6.30 0.39
N SER A 12 -27.50 -6.48 1.12
CA SER A 12 -28.80 -5.90 0.78
C SER A 12 -29.34 -5.10 1.96
N ALA A 13 -30.12 -4.06 1.69
CA ALA A 13 -30.85 -3.32 2.72
C ALA A 13 -31.86 -4.19 3.48
N ALA A 14 -32.23 -5.35 2.92
CA ALA A 14 -33.11 -6.33 3.56
C ALA A 14 -32.37 -7.32 4.48
N ASP A 15 -31.04 -7.25 4.57
CA ASP A 15 -30.27 -8.15 5.42
C ASP A 15 -30.61 -7.94 6.91
N PRO A 16 -30.62 -9.01 7.73
CA PRO A 16 -31.01 -8.96 9.15
C PRO A 16 -30.01 -8.24 10.07
N GLY A 17 -29.01 -7.54 9.50
CA GLY A 17 -27.96 -6.81 10.21
C GLY A 17 -26.56 -7.42 10.07
N PRO A 18 -25.61 -6.95 10.90
CA PRO A 18 -24.24 -7.46 10.93
C PRO A 18 -24.15 -8.96 11.20
N ALA A 19 -23.25 -9.65 10.51
CA ALA A 19 -22.99 -11.08 10.67
C ALA A 19 -21.52 -11.37 10.97
N ASN A 20 -21.26 -12.60 11.43
CA ASN A 20 -19.92 -13.12 11.64
C ASN A 20 -19.45 -13.89 10.40
N ALA A 21 -18.46 -13.36 9.69
CA ALA A 21 -17.85 -14.02 8.56
C ALA A 21 -16.57 -14.75 9.00
N ARG A 22 -16.55 -16.09 8.90
CA ARG A 22 -15.44 -16.92 9.41
C ARG A 22 -14.48 -17.29 8.29
N TYR A 23 -13.20 -17.04 8.53
CA TYR A 23 -12.10 -17.29 7.61
C TYR A 23 -11.00 -18.08 8.29
N ARG A 24 -10.39 -19.01 7.57
CA ARG A 24 -9.22 -19.74 8.03
C ARG A 24 -8.00 -19.32 7.21
N ILE A 25 -6.98 -18.81 7.89
CA ILE A 25 -5.72 -18.37 7.28
C ILE A 25 -4.64 -19.35 7.74
N ARG A 26 -4.28 -20.30 6.88
CA ARG A 26 -3.14 -21.21 7.11
C ARG A 26 -1.91 -20.64 6.43
N LEU A 27 -0.87 -20.39 7.20
CA LEU A 27 0.41 -19.86 6.70
C LEU A 27 1.43 -20.99 6.63
N ASP A 28 2.00 -21.21 5.45
CA ASP A 28 2.99 -22.27 5.20
C ASP A 28 4.15 -21.70 4.37
N LEU A 29 5.39 -22.12 4.67
CA LEU A 29 6.53 -21.94 3.78
C LEU A 29 6.47 -23.02 2.68
N LEU A 30 6.38 -22.61 1.41
CA LEU A 30 6.43 -23.56 0.30
C LEU A 30 7.88 -23.84 -0.10
N ARG A 31 8.18 -25.13 -0.27
CA ARG A 31 9.48 -25.62 -0.73
C ARG A 31 9.57 -25.58 -2.25
N LEU A 32 10.80 -25.47 -2.75
CA LEU A 32 11.09 -25.47 -4.18
C LEU A 32 10.65 -26.79 -4.85
N PRO A 33 10.18 -26.73 -6.11
CA PRO A 33 9.95 -27.92 -6.91
C PRO A 33 11.28 -28.67 -7.09
N ARG A 34 11.26 -30.01 -7.09
CA ARG A 34 12.47 -30.82 -7.34
C ARG A 34 12.69 -31.10 -8.82
N ASN A 35 11.62 -30.99 -9.62
CA ASN A 35 11.62 -31.17 -11.06
C ASN A 35 10.43 -30.41 -11.70
N LEU A 36 10.38 -30.36 -13.03
CA LEU A 36 9.31 -29.69 -13.77
C LEU A 36 7.92 -30.31 -13.58
N THR A 37 7.82 -31.60 -13.22
CA THR A 37 6.50 -32.23 -13.04
C THR A 37 5.83 -31.79 -11.73
N ASP A 38 6.62 -31.36 -10.74
CA ASP A 38 6.11 -30.76 -9.52
C ASP A 38 5.30 -29.48 -9.79
N CYS A 39 5.57 -28.78 -10.90
CA CYS A 39 4.83 -27.58 -11.31
C CYS A 39 3.37 -27.84 -11.68
N PHE A 40 3.01 -29.09 -11.98
CA PHE A 40 1.63 -29.48 -12.31
C PHE A 40 0.85 -29.99 -11.10
N ARG A 41 1.44 -29.98 -9.90
CA ARG A 41 0.72 -30.36 -8.67
C ARG A 41 -0.29 -29.28 -8.29
N PRO A 42 -1.45 -29.63 -7.71
CA PRO A 42 -2.50 -28.67 -7.33
C PRO A 42 -2.08 -27.56 -6.37
N HIS A 43 -0.95 -27.71 -5.68
CA HIS A 43 -0.42 -26.73 -4.72
C HIS A 43 0.86 -26.04 -5.21
N CYS A 44 1.24 -26.23 -6.47
CA CYS A 44 2.33 -25.45 -7.04
C CYS A 44 1.82 -24.05 -7.38
N ILE A 45 2.51 -23.06 -6.84
CA ILE A 45 2.28 -21.65 -7.18
C ILE A 45 3.29 -21.29 -8.27
N THR A 46 2.79 -21.06 -9.48
CA THR A 46 3.61 -20.65 -10.62
C THR A 46 3.68 -19.12 -10.69
N GLY A 47 4.89 -18.56 -10.66
CA GLY A 47 5.15 -17.13 -10.89
C GLY A 47 5.71 -16.86 -12.29
N ASP A 48 6.82 -16.15 -12.36
CA ASP A 48 7.52 -15.74 -13.58
C ASP A 48 8.49 -16.79 -14.16
N GLY A 49 8.45 -18.02 -13.63
CA GLY A 49 9.28 -19.13 -14.08
C GLY A 49 10.64 -19.24 -13.38
N VAL A 50 10.95 -18.34 -12.43
CA VAL A 50 12.13 -18.46 -11.57
C VAL A 50 11.76 -19.17 -10.27
N GLU A 51 12.52 -20.21 -9.93
CA GLU A 51 12.34 -20.95 -8.68
C GLU A 51 12.72 -20.09 -7.47
N ARG A 52 11.78 -19.90 -6.54
CA ARG A 52 12.03 -19.25 -5.25
C ARG A 52 11.15 -19.81 -4.14
N ALA A 53 11.62 -19.68 -2.90
CA ALA A 53 10.79 -19.90 -1.73
C ALA A 53 9.75 -18.76 -1.62
N LEU A 54 8.59 -19.09 -1.05
CA LEU A 54 7.50 -18.13 -0.81
C LEU A 54 6.67 -18.55 0.41
N LEU A 55 6.10 -17.57 1.10
CA LEU A 55 5.13 -17.77 2.16
C LEU A 55 3.73 -17.79 1.54
N SER A 56 3.00 -18.88 1.72
CA SER A 56 1.68 -19.05 1.13
C SER A 56 0.58 -18.89 2.16
N VAL A 57 -0.58 -18.43 1.70
CA VAL A 57 -1.81 -18.44 2.49
C VAL A 57 -2.76 -19.47 1.91
N ASN A 58 -3.12 -20.48 2.70
CA ASN A 58 -3.93 -21.61 2.24
C ASN A 58 -3.38 -22.27 0.97
N ARG A 59 -2.04 -22.32 0.84
CA ARG A 59 -1.30 -22.79 -0.35
C ARG A 59 -1.65 -22.02 -1.64
N GLN A 60 -1.97 -20.74 -1.52
CA GLN A 60 -2.29 -19.83 -2.62
C GLN A 60 -1.44 -18.55 -2.53
N LEU A 61 -1.33 -17.87 -3.67
CA LEU A 61 -0.76 -16.53 -3.83
C LEU A 61 -1.60 -15.80 -4.89
N SER A 62 -2.27 -14.70 -4.59
CA SER A 62 -2.50 -14.13 -3.25
C SER A 62 -3.31 -15.07 -2.35
N GLY A 63 -3.46 -14.71 -1.07
CA GLY A 63 -4.46 -15.32 -0.21
C GLY A 63 -5.89 -15.07 -0.69
N PRO A 64 -6.88 -15.80 -0.13
CA PRO A 64 -8.27 -15.69 -0.53
C PRO A 64 -8.83 -14.28 -0.24
N GLY A 65 -9.70 -13.80 -1.12
CA GLY A 65 -10.44 -12.57 -0.89
C GLY A 65 -11.46 -12.71 0.24
N ILE A 66 -11.60 -11.63 1.01
CA ILE A 66 -12.60 -11.49 2.06
C ILE A 66 -13.61 -10.45 1.57
N HIS A 67 -14.85 -10.86 1.31
CA HIS A 67 -15.91 -9.96 0.85
C HIS A 67 -17.07 -10.00 1.82
N VAL A 68 -17.25 -8.93 2.58
CA VAL A 68 -18.18 -8.83 3.71
C VAL A 68 -19.00 -7.54 3.61
N CYS A 69 -20.05 -7.43 4.42
CA CYS A 69 -20.82 -6.18 4.53
C CYS A 69 -20.22 -5.26 5.59
N GLU A 70 -20.40 -3.96 5.41
CA GLU A 70 -20.08 -2.99 6.44
C GLU A 70 -20.80 -3.31 7.75
N GLY A 71 -20.06 -3.26 8.85
CA GLY A 71 -20.52 -3.65 10.19
C GLY A 71 -20.31 -5.12 10.54
N ASP A 72 -20.04 -6.00 9.56
CA ASP A 72 -19.77 -7.42 9.83
C ASP A 72 -18.51 -7.61 10.70
N THR A 73 -18.46 -8.71 11.45
CA THR A 73 -17.25 -9.11 12.17
C THR A 73 -16.51 -10.18 11.38
N VAL A 74 -15.26 -9.91 11.02
CA VAL A 74 -14.39 -10.85 10.30
C VAL A 74 -13.68 -11.73 11.33
N ILE A 75 -14.14 -12.97 11.51
CA ILE A 75 -13.51 -13.95 12.41
C ILE A 75 -12.43 -14.71 11.63
N ALA A 76 -11.18 -14.24 11.70
CA ALA A 76 -10.06 -14.84 11.00
C ALA A 76 -9.20 -15.71 11.94
N GLU A 77 -9.30 -17.03 11.77
CA GLU A 77 -8.50 -18.05 12.46
C GLU A 77 -7.15 -18.20 11.76
N VAL A 78 -6.12 -17.56 12.30
CA VAL A 78 -4.76 -17.57 11.77
C VAL A 78 -3.99 -18.73 12.40
N HIS A 79 -3.58 -19.68 11.57
CA HIS A 79 -2.68 -20.78 11.93
C HIS A 79 -1.32 -20.59 11.27
N ASN A 80 -0.31 -20.36 12.08
CA ASN A 80 1.07 -20.21 11.63
C ASN A 80 1.79 -21.57 11.66
N PHE A 81 2.08 -22.11 10.48
CA PHE A 81 2.91 -23.30 10.28
C PHE A 81 4.21 -22.99 9.53
N MET A 82 4.62 -21.72 9.49
CA MET A 82 5.88 -21.33 8.88
C MET A 82 7.05 -21.98 9.63
N GLU A 83 8.07 -22.41 8.89
CA GLU A 83 9.23 -23.09 9.46
C GLU A 83 10.05 -22.12 10.34
N MET A 84 10.95 -22.66 11.18
CA MET A 84 11.88 -21.89 12.03
C MET A 84 11.24 -21.00 13.13
N GLY A 85 9.93 -21.11 13.37
CA GLY A 85 9.25 -20.41 14.46
C GLY A 85 9.10 -18.91 14.25
N GLU A 86 9.09 -18.47 12.98
CA GLU A 86 8.86 -17.06 12.64
C GLU A 86 7.45 -16.63 13.05
N GLY A 87 7.35 -15.59 13.88
CA GLY A 87 6.08 -14.99 14.23
C GLY A 87 5.49 -14.18 13.08
N THR A 88 4.17 -14.06 13.04
CA THR A 88 3.44 -13.30 12.01
C THR A 88 2.35 -12.43 12.60
N SER A 89 1.69 -11.62 11.78
CA SER A 89 0.52 -10.84 12.18
C SER A 89 -0.31 -10.59 10.93
N VAL A 90 -1.57 -10.20 11.07
CA VAL A 90 -2.41 -9.85 9.93
C VAL A 90 -2.99 -8.48 10.21
N HIS A 91 -2.54 -7.49 9.44
CA HIS A 91 -3.08 -6.15 9.44
C HIS A 91 -4.16 -6.00 8.39
N TRP A 92 -5.16 -5.18 8.71
CA TRP A 92 -6.34 -4.95 7.90
C TRP A 92 -6.28 -3.53 7.32
N HIS A 93 -5.46 -3.37 6.29
CA HIS A 93 -5.14 -2.06 5.73
C HIS A 93 -6.41 -1.36 5.22
N GLY A 94 -6.66 -0.17 5.77
CA GLY A 94 -7.81 0.68 5.44
C GLY A 94 -9.01 0.52 6.36
N MET A 95 -9.06 -0.53 7.20
CA MET A 95 -10.08 -0.65 8.24
C MET A 95 -9.76 0.22 9.46
N HIS A 96 -10.74 0.96 9.98
CA HIS A 96 -10.51 1.96 11.04
C HIS A 96 -10.30 1.38 12.44
N GLN A 97 -10.69 0.12 12.67
CA GLN A 97 -10.56 -0.55 13.97
C GLN A 97 -11.17 0.24 15.15
N VAL A 98 -12.28 0.94 14.92
CA VAL A 98 -12.97 1.72 15.97
C VAL A 98 -13.43 0.76 17.08
N GLY A 99 -12.92 0.99 18.30
CA GLY A 99 -13.19 0.11 19.46
C GLY A 99 -12.48 -1.25 19.42
N THR A 100 -11.73 -1.56 18.36
CA THR A 100 -11.08 -2.86 18.12
C THR A 100 -9.58 -2.71 17.80
N GLN A 101 -8.94 -1.64 18.26
CA GLN A 101 -7.53 -1.30 17.95
C GLN A 101 -6.53 -2.43 18.29
N HIS A 102 -6.85 -3.27 19.27
CA HIS A 102 -6.03 -4.42 19.65
C HIS A 102 -6.06 -5.58 18.61
N MET A 103 -6.97 -5.52 17.64
CA MET A 103 -7.12 -6.46 16.50
C MET A 103 -6.55 -5.92 15.20
N ASP A 104 -5.89 -4.76 15.23
CA ASP A 104 -5.35 -4.08 14.07
C ASP A 104 -4.19 -4.83 13.40
N GLY A 105 -3.46 -5.70 14.12
CA GLY A 105 -2.45 -6.55 13.48
C GLY A 105 -1.05 -5.95 13.34
N VAL A 106 -0.79 -4.73 13.79
CA VAL A 106 0.57 -4.16 13.75
C VAL A 106 1.46 -4.81 14.82
N SER A 107 2.40 -5.64 14.37
CA SER A 107 3.35 -6.34 15.23
C SER A 107 4.12 -5.40 16.14
N MET A 108 4.21 -5.75 17.42
CA MET A 108 4.89 -4.99 18.47
C MET A 108 4.27 -3.61 18.80
N VAL A 109 3.14 -3.26 18.19
CA VAL A 109 2.36 -2.05 18.52
C VAL A 109 1.03 -2.46 19.15
N THR A 110 0.18 -3.15 18.40
CA THR A 110 -1.15 -3.57 18.85
C THR A 110 -1.14 -4.99 19.42
N GLN A 111 -0.31 -5.87 18.84
CA GLN A 111 -0.18 -7.26 19.28
C GLN A 111 1.24 -7.81 19.19
N CYS A 112 1.47 -8.96 19.84
CA CYS A 112 2.70 -9.74 19.63
C CYS A 112 2.54 -10.58 18.36
N PRO A 113 3.66 -10.94 17.69
CA PRO A 113 3.60 -11.89 16.60
C PRO A 113 2.95 -13.22 17.02
N ILE A 114 2.08 -13.74 16.16
CA ILE A 114 1.37 -15.00 16.24
C ILE A 114 2.36 -16.12 15.94
N ASN A 115 2.74 -16.90 16.96
CA ASN A 115 3.70 -18.00 16.80
C ASN A 115 3.04 -19.32 16.34
N ALA A 116 1.76 -19.53 16.68
CA ALA A 116 1.08 -20.80 16.39
C ALA A 116 -0.37 -20.57 15.93
N HIS A 117 -1.21 -20.01 16.80
CA HIS A 117 -2.62 -19.81 16.51
C HIS A 117 -3.14 -18.53 17.17
N PHE A 118 -3.95 -17.78 16.44
CA PHE A 118 -4.66 -16.61 16.95
C PHE A 118 -5.95 -16.38 16.17
N VAL A 119 -6.97 -15.85 16.84
CA VAL A 119 -8.24 -15.46 16.20
C VAL A 119 -8.31 -13.95 16.19
N ASN A 120 -8.25 -13.35 15.01
CA ASN A 120 -8.56 -11.95 14.80
C ASN A 120 -10.08 -11.78 14.64
N SER A 121 -10.64 -10.71 15.19
CA SER A 121 -12.06 -10.39 15.04
C SER A 121 -12.32 -8.89 14.82
N PRO A 122 -11.70 -8.24 13.81
CA PRO A 122 -11.98 -6.84 13.53
C PRO A 122 -13.42 -6.64 13.00
N THR A 123 -13.94 -5.44 13.20
CA THR A 123 -15.20 -4.98 12.60
C THR A 123 -14.92 -4.40 11.22
N ALA A 124 -15.66 -4.85 10.21
CA ALA A 124 -15.53 -4.40 8.83
C ALA A 124 -16.09 -2.99 8.65
N SER A 125 -15.22 -1.98 8.68
CA SER A 125 -15.58 -0.58 8.43
C SER A 125 -14.32 0.24 8.16
N PRO A 126 -14.37 1.19 7.20
CA PRO A 126 -15.53 1.62 6.41
C PRO A 126 -15.79 0.72 5.20
N ALA A 127 -16.94 0.89 4.54
CA ALA A 127 -17.17 0.33 3.21
C ALA A 127 -16.09 0.78 2.20
N GLY A 128 -15.83 -0.06 1.19
CA GLY A 128 -14.88 0.17 0.11
C GLY A 128 -13.88 -0.96 -0.11
N THR A 129 -12.95 -0.73 -1.04
CA THR A 129 -11.85 -1.65 -1.36
C THR A 129 -10.65 -1.47 -0.41
N HIS A 130 -10.35 -2.53 0.32
CA HIS A 130 -9.27 -2.67 1.28
C HIS A 130 -8.42 -3.90 0.94
N TYR A 131 -7.42 -4.20 1.77
CA TYR A 131 -6.69 -5.45 1.68
C TYR A 131 -6.10 -5.81 3.04
N TRP A 132 -5.81 -7.09 3.23
CA TRP A 132 -5.12 -7.56 4.42
C TRP A 132 -3.72 -8.04 4.05
N HIS A 133 -2.78 -7.89 4.97
CA HIS A 133 -1.42 -8.36 4.76
C HIS A 133 -0.67 -8.64 6.06
N SER A 134 0.44 -9.39 5.97
CA SER A 134 1.33 -9.51 7.13
C SER A 134 1.98 -8.17 7.47
N HIS A 135 1.97 -7.83 8.75
CA HIS A 135 2.67 -6.67 9.29
C HIS A 135 3.89 -7.09 10.14
N SER A 136 4.43 -8.28 9.88
CA SER A 136 5.65 -8.80 10.50
C SER A 136 6.79 -8.88 9.50
N GLY A 137 7.87 -8.15 9.78
CA GLY A 137 9.08 -8.19 8.95
C GLY A 137 8.80 -7.85 7.49
N LEU A 138 9.24 -8.72 6.58
CA LEU A 138 9.08 -8.56 5.13
C LEU A 138 8.07 -9.56 4.53
N GLN A 139 7.29 -10.23 5.37
CA GLN A 139 6.39 -11.32 4.97
C GLN A 139 5.32 -10.90 3.95
N ARG A 140 4.90 -9.62 3.95
CA ARG A 140 4.03 -9.04 2.92
C ARG A 140 4.62 -9.20 1.51
N SER A 141 5.93 -9.06 1.34
CA SER A 141 6.64 -9.26 0.06
C SER A 141 6.80 -10.73 -0.33
N GLU A 142 6.55 -11.63 0.62
CA GLU A 142 6.83 -13.06 0.48
C GLU A 142 5.57 -13.87 0.17
N GLY A 143 4.38 -13.25 0.25
CA GLY A 143 3.11 -13.83 -0.20
C GLY A 143 1.97 -13.78 0.82
N ILE A 144 2.17 -13.18 2.01
CA ILE A 144 1.11 -13.04 3.02
C ILE A 144 0.33 -11.74 2.80
N PHE A 145 -0.62 -11.79 1.87
CA PHE A 145 -1.57 -10.72 1.59
C PHE A 145 -2.78 -11.25 0.82
N GLY A 146 -3.89 -10.50 0.83
CA GLY A 146 -5.06 -10.80 0.02
C GLY A 146 -6.08 -9.66 0.05
N PRO A 147 -7.04 -9.67 -0.87
CA PRO A 147 -8.02 -8.60 -0.97
C PRO A 147 -9.05 -8.64 0.17
N LEU A 148 -9.56 -7.47 0.54
CA LEU A 148 -10.62 -7.27 1.52
C LEU A 148 -11.61 -6.25 0.96
N VAL A 149 -12.81 -6.66 0.60
CA VAL A 149 -13.85 -5.75 0.09
C VAL A 149 -14.96 -5.67 1.12
N VAL A 150 -15.26 -4.45 1.58
CA VAL A 150 -16.36 -4.18 2.50
C VAL A 150 -17.47 -3.50 1.73
N ARG A 151 -18.57 -4.21 1.47
CA ARG A 151 -19.68 -3.69 0.68
C ARG A 151 -20.68 -2.95 1.56
N GLN A 152 -21.29 -1.91 0.99
CA GLN A 152 -22.42 -1.21 1.58
C GLN A 152 -23.69 -1.53 0.80
N ALA A 153 -24.84 -1.53 1.48
CA ALA A 153 -26.13 -1.77 0.84
C ALA A 153 -26.54 -0.63 -0.12
N ALA A 154 -26.09 0.60 0.16
CA ALA A 154 -26.39 1.79 -0.63
C ALA A 154 -25.10 2.40 -1.17
N ASP A 155 -24.55 1.79 -2.22
CA ASP A 155 -23.38 2.35 -2.90
C ASP A 155 -23.77 3.60 -3.71
N PRO A 156 -23.13 4.78 -3.48
CA PRO A 156 -23.37 6.00 -4.26
C PRO A 156 -23.08 5.85 -5.76
N HIS A 157 -22.34 4.82 -6.17
CA HIS A 157 -21.93 4.57 -7.56
C HIS A 157 -22.58 3.33 -8.18
N ALA A 158 -23.54 2.68 -7.50
CA ALA A 158 -24.21 1.46 -7.99
C ALA A 158 -24.85 1.60 -9.39
N GLY A 159 -25.18 2.83 -9.82
CA GLY A 159 -25.73 3.10 -11.15
C GLY A 159 -24.70 3.20 -12.28
N LEU A 160 -23.40 3.09 -11.98
CA LEU A 160 -22.31 3.23 -12.96
C LEU A 160 -21.81 1.89 -13.50
N TYR A 161 -22.16 0.77 -12.86
CA TYR A 161 -21.69 -0.57 -13.22
C TYR A 161 -22.82 -1.61 -13.06
N ASP A 162 -22.67 -2.76 -13.73
CA ASP A 162 -23.72 -3.79 -13.76
C ASP A 162 -23.57 -4.83 -12.64
N THR A 163 -22.33 -5.21 -12.32
CA THR A 163 -22.03 -6.30 -11.37
C THR A 163 -20.71 -6.07 -10.64
N ASP A 164 -20.73 -6.18 -9.32
CA ASP A 164 -19.56 -6.32 -8.44
C ASP A 164 -19.39 -7.82 -8.11
N GLN A 165 -18.31 -8.42 -8.60
CA GLN A 165 -17.94 -9.81 -8.30
C GLN A 165 -16.52 -9.87 -7.69
N PRO A 166 -16.24 -10.83 -6.80
CA PRO A 166 -14.90 -11.04 -6.25
C PRO A 166 -13.78 -11.13 -7.30
N GLU A 167 -14.08 -11.71 -8.47
CA GLU A 167 -13.17 -11.89 -9.59
C GLU A 167 -12.75 -10.57 -10.27
N HIS A 168 -13.39 -9.45 -9.92
CA HIS A 168 -13.11 -8.12 -10.46
C HIS A 168 -11.97 -7.39 -9.73
N THR A 169 -11.40 -8.00 -8.69
CA THR A 169 -10.31 -7.41 -7.91
C THR A 169 -8.96 -7.64 -8.59
N LEU A 170 -8.23 -6.58 -8.90
CA LEU A 170 -6.85 -6.62 -9.39
C LEU A 170 -5.89 -6.29 -8.25
N LEU A 171 -4.94 -7.17 -7.97
CA LEU A 171 -3.91 -6.99 -6.96
C LEU A 171 -2.54 -6.99 -7.62
N LEU A 172 -1.85 -5.86 -7.51
CA LEU A 172 -0.54 -5.59 -8.10
C LEU A 172 0.53 -5.73 -7.02
N SER A 173 1.63 -6.43 -7.29
CA SER A 173 2.76 -6.53 -6.35
C SER A 173 4.10 -6.60 -7.08
N ASP A 174 5.12 -6.00 -6.51
CA ASP A 174 6.50 -6.13 -6.96
C ASP A 174 7.06 -7.53 -6.63
N TRP A 175 7.83 -8.09 -7.56
CA TRP A 175 8.28 -9.48 -7.49
C TRP A 175 9.79 -9.60 -7.42
N PHE A 176 10.25 -10.32 -6.40
CA PHE A 176 11.65 -10.63 -6.14
C PHE A 176 11.96 -12.09 -6.51
N HIS A 177 13.22 -12.41 -6.80
CA HIS A 177 13.67 -13.79 -6.98
C HIS A 177 14.27 -14.39 -5.71
N GLU A 178 14.47 -13.56 -4.69
CA GLU A 178 15.01 -13.91 -3.39
C GLU A 178 14.04 -13.49 -2.29
N LEU A 179 14.13 -14.14 -1.13
CA LEU A 179 13.35 -13.77 0.05
C LEU A 179 13.67 -12.33 0.49
N GLY A 180 12.68 -11.67 1.10
CA GLY A 180 12.79 -10.28 1.51
C GLY A 180 13.95 -10.08 2.49
N ALA A 181 14.11 -11.00 3.45
CA ALA A 181 15.24 -10.95 4.40
C ALA A 181 16.61 -10.99 3.71
N THR A 182 16.74 -11.78 2.64
CA THR A 182 17.97 -11.83 1.82
C THR A 182 18.21 -10.53 1.08
N LYS A 183 17.17 -9.94 0.46
CA LYS A 183 17.27 -8.63 -0.20
C LYS A 183 17.60 -7.51 0.79
N PHE A 184 16.99 -7.53 1.96
CA PHE A 184 17.31 -6.58 3.03
C PHE A 184 18.79 -6.69 3.44
N ALA A 185 19.30 -7.90 3.65
CA ALA A 185 20.70 -8.11 3.97
C ALA A 185 21.64 -7.67 2.84
N ALA A 186 21.30 -7.98 1.58
CA ALA A 186 22.09 -7.58 0.42
C ALA A 186 22.18 -6.05 0.27
N HIS A 187 21.07 -5.37 0.48
CA HIS A 187 20.98 -3.91 0.46
C HIS A 187 21.88 -3.25 1.50
N HIS A 188 21.93 -3.81 2.71
CA HIS A 188 22.64 -3.21 3.84
C HIS A 188 24.11 -3.62 3.95
N TYR A 189 24.46 -4.83 3.49
CA TYR A 189 25.74 -5.46 3.81
C TYR A 189 26.47 -6.03 2.59
N SER A 190 25.95 -5.89 1.38
CA SER A 190 26.55 -6.47 0.18
C SER A 190 26.60 -5.47 -0.99
N ASN A 191 25.81 -5.69 -2.03
CA ASN A 191 25.86 -4.98 -3.30
C ASN A 191 24.90 -3.78 -3.37
N GLY A 192 24.12 -3.54 -2.30
CA GLY A 192 23.12 -2.47 -2.29
C GLY A 192 21.83 -2.80 -3.06
N ASP A 193 21.73 -3.96 -3.71
CA ASP A 193 20.55 -4.34 -4.51
C ASP A 193 19.38 -4.71 -3.60
N ASN A 194 18.32 -3.92 -3.70
CA ASN A 194 17.00 -4.24 -3.17
C ASN A 194 15.94 -4.25 -4.28
N LYS A 195 16.30 -4.15 -5.56
CA LYS A 195 15.32 -3.90 -6.62
C LYS A 195 14.57 -5.18 -7.02
N PRO A 196 13.25 -5.09 -7.28
CA PRO A 196 12.48 -6.22 -7.77
C PRO A 196 12.92 -6.58 -9.19
N LYS A 197 12.64 -7.82 -9.58
CA LYS A 197 12.98 -8.36 -10.90
C LYS A 197 11.79 -8.41 -11.86
N GLY A 198 10.57 -8.27 -11.32
CA GLY A 198 9.34 -8.23 -12.10
C GLY A 198 8.15 -7.75 -11.27
N LEU A 199 6.95 -7.97 -11.80
CA LEU A 199 5.66 -7.68 -11.17
C LEU A 199 4.76 -8.91 -11.26
N ILE A 200 3.90 -9.13 -10.26
CA ILE A 200 2.83 -10.14 -10.32
C ILE A 200 1.48 -9.44 -10.19
N ILE A 201 0.52 -9.95 -10.98
CA ILE A 201 -0.87 -9.50 -11.01
C ILE A 201 -1.74 -10.76 -10.97
N ASN A 202 -2.80 -10.76 -10.17
CA ASN A 202 -3.81 -11.83 -10.22
C ASN A 202 -4.68 -11.69 -11.50
N ALA A 203 -5.33 -12.77 -11.92
CA ALA A 203 -6.26 -12.69 -13.06
C ALA A 203 -7.59 -12.06 -12.64
N ALA A 204 -8.08 -11.09 -13.41
CA ALA A 204 -9.41 -10.50 -13.28
C ALA A 204 -9.97 -10.14 -14.66
N PHE A 205 -11.29 -10.28 -14.84
CA PHE A 205 -12.01 -9.88 -16.05
C PHE A 205 -13.34 -9.25 -15.64
N ALA A 206 -13.56 -7.99 -16.02
CA ALA A 206 -14.71 -7.24 -15.54
C ALA A 206 -14.98 -5.97 -16.38
N THR A 207 -16.14 -5.37 -16.16
CA THR A 207 -16.46 -3.99 -16.55
C THR A 207 -16.21 -2.99 -15.42
N GLU A 208 -15.97 -3.46 -14.20
CA GLU A 208 -15.60 -2.68 -13.02
C GLU A 208 -14.37 -3.33 -12.38
N PHE A 209 -13.38 -2.56 -11.95
CA PHE A 209 -12.18 -3.09 -11.33
C PHE A 209 -11.89 -2.41 -10.00
N ALA A 210 -11.67 -3.23 -8.98
CA ALA A 210 -11.11 -2.82 -7.70
C ALA A 210 -9.61 -3.10 -7.71
N VAL A 211 -8.77 -2.07 -7.83
CA VAL A 211 -7.32 -2.23 -7.95
C VAL A 211 -6.61 -1.95 -6.64
N ILE A 212 -5.75 -2.87 -6.23
CA ILE A 212 -4.98 -2.85 -5.00
C ILE A 212 -3.50 -2.89 -5.30
N SER A 213 -2.73 -1.95 -4.75
CA SER A 213 -1.27 -2.00 -4.82
C SER A 213 -0.66 -2.58 -3.55
N ASN A 214 -0.23 -3.83 -3.64
CA ASN A 214 0.64 -4.50 -2.67
C ASN A 214 2.13 -4.29 -2.97
N ALA A 215 2.52 -3.17 -3.58
CA ALA A 215 3.94 -2.84 -3.73
C ALA A 215 4.62 -2.72 -2.36
N ILE A 216 5.91 -3.07 -2.29
CA ILE A 216 6.69 -3.10 -1.04
C ILE A 216 7.75 -1.99 -1.04
N LEU A 217 8.38 -1.76 -2.18
CA LEU A 217 9.41 -0.72 -2.34
C LEU A 217 8.80 0.54 -2.97
N ASN A 218 9.66 1.51 -3.32
CA ASN A 218 9.28 2.68 -4.10
C ASN A 218 8.96 2.28 -5.55
N CYS A 219 7.81 1.62 -5.72
CA CYS A 219 7.35 0.99 -6.94
C CYS A 219 5.92 1.40 -7.29
N PRO A 220 5.68 2.65 -7.70
CA PRO A 220 4.38 3.03 -8.23
C PRO A 220 4.10 2.30 -9.54
N PHE A 221 2.84 1.98 -9.81
CA PHE A 221 2.40 1.32 -11.05
C PHE A 221 1.55 2.26 -11.89
N VAL A 222 1.85 2.35 -13.19
CA VAL A 222 0.97 2.98 -14.18
C VAL A 222 0.02 1.90 -14.72
N LEU A 223 -1.28 2.17 -14.69
CA LEU A 223 -2.33 1.31 -15.22
C LEU A 223 -3.08 2.00 -16.38
N SER A 224 -3.36 1.26 -17.45
CA SER A 224 -4.29 1.67 -18.52
C SER A 224 -4.89 0.47 -19.25
N VAL A 225 -5.98 0.65 -19.99
CA VAL A 225 -6.62 -0.44 -20.78
C VAL A 225 -6.75 -0.03 -22.23
N ALA A 226 -6.02 -0.65 -23.15
CA ALA A 226 -5.93 -0.25 -24.57
C ALA A 226 -7.28 0.16 -25.18
N ASN A 227 -7.33 1.32 -25.84
CA ASN A 227 -8.50 1.91 -26.49
C ASN A 227 -9.73 2.20 -25.59
N HIS A 228 -9.59 2.11 -24.26
CA HIS A 228 -10.63 2.46 -23.30
C HIS A 228 -10.15 3.58 -22.36
N SER A 229 -11.07 4.39 -21.87
CA SER A 229 -10.85 5.31 -20.75
C SER A 229 -11.31 4.65 -19.46
N LEU A 230 -10.76 5.10 -18.33
CA LEU A 230 -11.06 4.61 -16.99
C LEU A 230 -11.93 5.65 -16.30
N LEU A 231 -13.14 5.29 -15.89
CA LEU A 231 -13.98 6.13 -15.05
C LEU A 231 -13.68 5.81 -13.59
N VAL A 232 -12.80 6.57 -12.95
CA VAL A 232 -12.41 6.38 -11.54
C VAL A 232 -13.54 6.85 -10.63
N ILE A 233 -13.96 5.99 -9.70
CA ILE A 233 -15.12 6.21 -8.81
C ILE A 233 -14.78 6.15 -7.33
N ALA A 234 -13.65 5.55 -6.94
CA ALA A 234 -13.21 5.53 -5.54
C ALA A 234 -11.68 5.47 -5.43
N THR A 235 -11.18 5.86 -4.25
CA THR A 235 -9.78 5.65 -3.85
C THR A 235 -9.70 5.31 -2.37
N ASP A 236 -8.88 4.33 -2.02
CA ASP A 236 -8.70 3.81 -0.64
C ASP A 236 -10.02 3.48 0.09
N GLY A 237 -11.01 3.01 -0.66
CA GLY A 237 -12.35 2.68 -0.17
C GLY A 237 -13.32 3.86 -0.06
N ALA A 238 -12.84 5.10 -0.18
CA ALA A 238 -13.70 6.29 -0.21
C ALA A 238 -14.19 6.60 -1.63
N PRO A 239 -15.49 6.83 -1.86
CA PRO A 239 -16.00 7.27 -3.15
C PRO A 239 -15.54 8.69 -3.49
N VAL A 240 -15.35 8.93 -4.78
CA VAL A 240 -15.00 10.24 -5.34
C VAL A 240 -16.04 10.66 -6.37
N VAL A 241 -16.13 11.96 -6.65
CA VAL A 241 -16.87 12.43 -7.82
C VAL A 241 -16.23 11.78 -9.06
N PRO A 242 -17.00 11.01 -9.87
CA PRO A 242 -16.42 10.22 -10.95
C PRO A 242 -15.58 11.06 -11.92
N ILE A 243 -14.42 10.55 -12.29
CA ILE A 243 -13.50 11.24 -13.20
C ILE A 243 -12.96 10.29 -14.26
N GLU A 244 -13.11 10.71 -15.51
CA GLU A 244 -12.61 9.95 -16.66
C GLU A 244 -11.14 10.30 -16.96
N VAL A 245 -10.30 9.27 -17.02
CA VAL A 245 -8.86 9.36 -17.30
C VAL A 245 -8.40 8.27 -18.25
N ASP A 246 -7.25 8.45 -18.90
CA ASP A 246 -6.66 7.46 -19.81
C ASP A 246 -5.71 6.49 -19.11
N SER A 247 -5.08 6.95 -18.03
CA SER A 247 -4.23 6.15 -17.17
C SER A 247 -4.30 6.66 -15.72
N LEU A 248 -3.96 5.80 -14.78
CA LEU A 248 -3.78 6.18 -13.38
C LEU A 248 -2.46 5.62 -12.87
N ILE A 249 -1.87 6.31 -11.90
CA ILE A 249 -0.73 5.80 -11.14
C ILE A 249 -1.20 5.45 -9.74
N ILE A 250 -0.80 4.27 -9.26
CA ILE A 250 -1.15 3.74 -7.96
C ILE A 250 0.14 3.46 -7.16
N TYR A 251 0.22 4.01 -5.95
CA TYR A 251 1.34 3.87 -5.03
C TYR A 251 1.16 2.68 -4.09
N ALA A 252 2.22 2.26 -3.41
CA ALA A 252 2.17 1.17 -2.43
C ALA A 252 1.14 1.46 -1.32
N GLY A 253 0.17 0.56 -1.13
CA GLY A 253 -0.91 0.70 -0.15
C GLY A 253 -2.19 1.33 -0.71
N GLU A 254 -2.12 2.05 -1.82
CA GLU A 254 -3.29 2.68 -2.41
C GLU A 254 -4.22 1.67 -3.09
N ARG A 255 -5.49 2.08 -3.18
CA ARG A 255 -6.51 1.44 -3.99
C ARG A 255 -7.22 2.44 -4.88
N PHE A 256 -7.65 1.98 -6.05
CA PHE A 256 -8.55 2.71 -6.94
C PHE A 256 -9.60 1.78 -7.50
N ASP A 257 -10.85 2.23 -7.48
CA ASP A 257 -11.95 1.55 -8.15
C ASP A 257 -12.32 2.34 -9.41
N PHE A 258 -12.43 1.65 -10.55
CA PHE A 258 -12.83 2.28 -11.81
C PHE A 258 -13.75 1.40 -12.65
N VAL A 259 -14.58 2.06 -13.44
CA VAL A 259 -15.46 1.43 -14.42
C VAL A 259 -14.86 1.56 -15.82
N LEU A 260 -14.96 0.47 -16.59
CA LEU A 260 -14.74 0.44 -18.03
C LEU A 260 -16.07 0.32 -18.76
N THR A 261 -16.33 1.26 -19.66
CA THR A 261 -17.44 1.13 -20.61
C THR A 261 -17.00 0.25 -21.79
N ALA A 262 -17.66 -0.90 -22.00
CA ALA A 262 -17.39 -1.79 -23.13
C ALA A 262 -18.03 -1.28 -24.44
N ASP A 263 -17.63 -0.10 -24.89
CA ASP A 263 -18.16 0.61 -26.07
C ASP A 263 -17.33 0.40 -27.35
N ARG A 264 -16.27 -0.43 -27.27
CA ARG A 264 -15.39 -0.75 -28.40
C ARG A 264 -15.84 -2.01 -29.14
N PRO A 265 -15.45 -2.20 -30.42
CA PRO A 265 -15.78 -3.42 -31.16
C PRO A 265 -15.36 -4.69 -30.39
N PRO A 266 -16.13 -5.79 -30.45
CA PRO A 266 -15.76 -7.03 -29.79
C PRO A 266 -14.33 -7.47 -30.19
N GLY A 267 -13.47 -7.65 -29.19
CA GLY A 267 -12.06 -7.94 -29.41
C GLY A 267 -11.29 -8.05 -28.09
N ASN A 268 -10.00 -8.37 -28.20
CA ASN A 268 -9.12 -8.46 -27.04
C ASN A 268 -8.40 -7.12 -26.83
N TYR A 269 -8.51 -6.58 -25.63
CA TYR A 269 -7.86 -5.32 -25.24
C TYR A 269 -6.86 -5.58 -24.13
N LEU A 270 -5.69 -4.97 -24.23
CA LEU A 270 -4.62 -5.17 -23.26
C LEU A 270 -4.83 -4.27 -22.05
N LEU A 271 -4.98 -4.88 -20.87
CA LEU A 271 -4.72 -4.23 -19.59
C LEU A 271 -3.20 -4.11 -19.42
N MET A 272 -2.71 -2.89 -19.33
CA MET A 272 -1.28 -2.58 -19.28
C MET A 272 -0.92 -2.08 -17.89
N VAL A 273 0.07 -2.73 -17.28
CA VAL A 273 0.69 -2.30 -16.01
C VAL A 273 2.19 -2.14 -16.22
N ALA A 274 2.73 -1.00 -15.82
CA ALA A 274 4.15 -0.70 -15.87
C ALA A 274 4.65 -0.15 -14.55
N GLY A 275 5.80 -0.63 -14.08
CA GLY A 275 6.48 -0.12 -12.90
C GLY A 275 7.19 1.21 -13.15
N LEU A 276 7.23 2.05 -12.13
CA LEU A 276 8.00 3.28 -12.06
C LEU A 276 9.09 3.19 -10.97
N ALA A 277 10.01 4.14 -10.97
CA ALA A 277 11.07 4.27 -9.98
C ALA A 277 11.89 2.97 -9.79
N ASP A 278 11.83 2.33 -8.62
CA ASP A 278 12.59 1.11 -8.35
C ASP A 278 12.11 -0.09 -9.20
N CYS A 279 10.90 0.02 -9.74
CA CYS A 279 10.29 -0.94 -10.65
C CYS A 279 10.40 -0.50 -12.13
N ASP A 280 11.00 0.64 -12.44
CA ASP A 280 11.29 1.08 -13.81
C ASP A 280 12.52 0.34 -14.33
N SER A 281 12.37 -0.95 -14.59
CA SER A 281 13.39 -1.69 -15.30
C SER A 281 13.36 -1.27 -16.76
N ALA A 282 14.49 -0.80 -17.30
CA ALA A 282 14.75 -0.70 -18.74
C ALA A 282 14.74 -2.07 -19.46
N SER A 283 13.92 -3.03 -19.00
CA SER A 283 13.68 -4.35 -19.57
C SER A 283 12.17 -4.62 -19.58
N PRO A 284 11.55 -4.81 -20.77
CA PRO A 284 10.11 -4.99 -20.90
C PRO A 284 9.73 -6.41 -20.47
N TRP A 285 9.03 -6.54 -19.35
CA TRP A 285 8.22 -7.74 -19.10
C TRP A 285 6.79 -7.42 -19.50
N PRO A 286 6.33 -7.85 -20.71
CA PRO A 286 4.89 -7.88 -20.93
C PRO A 286 4.36 -8.84 -19.87
N VAL A 287 3.49 -8.36 -18.99
CA VAL A 287 2.68 -9.24 -18.15
C VAL A 287 1.84 -10.05 -19.12
N ARG A 288 2.34 -11.23 -19.49
CA ARG A 288 1.62 -12.18 -20.32
C ARG A 288 0.58 -12.79 -19.39
N HIS A 289 -0.63 -12.24 -19.44
CA HIS A 289 -1.79 -12.96 -18.94
C HIS A 289 -1.74 -14.37 -19.55
N ARG A 290 -1.67 -15.37 -18.68
CA ARG A 290 -1.86 -16.76 -19.07
C ARG A 290 -3.36 -16.96 -19.30
N GLU A 291 -3.85 -16.50 -20.45
CA GLU A 291 -5.03 -17.11 -21.05
C GLU A 291 -4.58 -18.07 -22.15
N LEU A 292 -4.79 -19.35 -21.85
CA LEU A 292 -4.62 -20.46 -22.77
C LEU A 292 -5.73 -20.35 -23.84
N ARG A 293 -5.48 -19.62 -24.93
CA ARG A 293 -6.04 -19.91 -26.27
C ARG A 293 -5.23 -19.25 -27.39
N ARG A 294 -4.30 -20.06 -27.93
CA ARG A 294 -3.62 -20.00 -29.25
C ARG A 294 -3.50 -18.61 -29.92
N TYR A 295 -2.37 -17.95 -29.70
CA TYR A 295 -1.73 -17.17 -30.78
C TYR A 295 -0.70 -18.05 -31.49
N ARG A 296 -0.97 -18.36 -32.75
CA ARG A 296 -0.01 -18.99 -33.67
C ARG A 296 1.08 -17.96 -33.93
N ARG A 297 2.32 -18.31 -33.58
CA ARG A 297 3.52 -17.47 -33.79
C ARG A 297 3.65 -17.18 -35.29
N ASP A 298 3.32 -15.97 -35.73
CA ASP A 298 3.71 -15.53 -37.06
C ASP A 298 5.17 -15.05 -36.99
N ALA A 299 6.06 -15.84 -37.57
CA ALA A 299 7.51 -15.76 -37.37
C ALA A 299 8.19 -14.65 -38.20
N THR A 300 7.43 -13.67 -38.71
CA THR A 300 7.92 -12.73 -39.73
C THR A 300 7.98 -11.26 -39.30
N ALA A 301 7.57 -10.89 -38.08
CA ALA A 301 7.63 -9.49 -37.64
C ALA A 301 8.90 -9.19 -36.81
N GLY A 302 9.98 -8.83 -37.49
CA GLY A 302 11.17 -8.22 -36.88
C GLY A 302 10.94 -6.77 -36.45
N ARG A 303 10.01 -6.51 -35.54
CA ARG A 303 9.80 -5.18 -34.95
C ARG A 303 10.31 -5.15 -33.51
N ARG A 304 11.16 -4.16 -33.22
CA ARG A 304 11.60 -3.77 -31.88
C ARG A 304 10.35 -3.56 -31.02
N GLU A 305 10.13 -4.41 -30.02
CA GLU A 305 9.02 -4.28 -29.06
C GLU A 305 9.04 -2.84 -28.50
N PRO A 306 7.96 -2.06 -28.65
CA PRO A 306 7.94 -0.71 -28.11
C PRO A 306 7.95 -0.75 -26.57
N SER A 307 8.39 0.34 -25.94
CA SER A 307 8.40 0.39 -24.47
C SER A 307 6.98 0.29 -23.91
N LEU A 308 6.75 -0.69 -23.04
CA LEU A 308 5.49 -0.89 -22.32
C LEU A 308 5.10 0.36 -21.53
N LEU A 309 6.09 1.07 -20.99
CA LEU A 309 5.89 2.34 -20.29
C LEU A 309 5.31 3.44 -21.20
N GLY A 310 5.78 3.52 -22.45
CA GLY A 310 5.24 4.48 -23.42
C GLY A 310 3.79 4.18 -23.79
N HIS A 311 3.40 2.91 -23.79
CA HIS A 311 2.03 2.48 -24.05
C HIS A 311 1.12 2.69 -22.84
N ALA A 312 1.60 2.32 -21.65
CA ALA A 312 0.86 2.48 -20.40
C ALA A 312 0.60 3.97 -20.04
N ARG A 313 1.56 4.86 -20.33
CA ARG A 313 1.42 6.31 -20.07
C ARG A 313 0.49 7.04 -21.03
N ARG A 314 0.15 6.44 -22.19
CA ARG A 314 -0.66 7.05 -23.26
C ARG A 314 -0.30 8.51 -23.54
N PRO A 315 0.71 8.79 -24.36
CA PRO A 315 1.22 10.15 -24.57
C PRO A 315 0.10 11.13 -24.97
N GLY A 316 -0.05 12.20 -24.20
CA GLY A 316 -1.09 13.21 -24.41
C GLY A 316 -2.45 12.90 -23.79
N GLY A 317 -2.64 11.72 -23.20
CA GLY A 317 -3.83 11.35 -22.45
C GLY A 317 -3.88 11.97 -21.05
N ARG A 318 -5.06 11.93 -20.43
CA ARG A 318 -5.28 12.38 -19.06
C ARG A 318 -4.79 11.32 -18.07
N GLN A 319 -3.93 11.70 -17.12
CA GLN A 319 -3.37 10.81 -16.10
C GLN A 319 -3.78 11.27 -14.70
N LEU A 320 -4.28 10.34 -13.90
CA LEU A 320 -4.52 10.55 -12.47
C LEU A 320 -3.27 10.18 -11.65
N ASN A 321 -3.03 10.97 -10.59
CA ASN A 321 -2.02 10.74 -9.55
C ASN A 321 -0.57 10.70 -10.06
N PRO A 322 -0.13 11.70 -10.84
CA PRO A 322 1.09 11.63 -11.61
C PRO A 322 2.37 11.50 -10.75
N PHE A 323 3.29 10.61 -11.14
CA PHE A 323 4.56 10.43 -10.44
C PHE A 323 5.51 11.63 -10.63
N ASN A 324 5.90 12.27 -9.52
CA ASN A 324 6.88 13.36 -9.47
C ASN A 324 6.63 14.46 -10.50
N ARG A 325 5.37 14.84 -10.68
CA ARG A 325 4.96 15.84 -11.66
C ARG A 325 3.86 16.72 -11.10
N ALA A 326 4.01 18.03 -11.33
CA ALA A 326 2.99 19.00 -10.99
C ALA A 326 1.69 18.74 -11.77
N PRO A 327 0.53 19.05 -11.18
CA PRO A 327 -0.73 19.02 -11.91
C PRO A 327 -0.71 20.02 -13.08
N ASP A 328 -1.27 19.60 -14.21
CA ASP A 328 -1.48 20.42 -15.41
C ASP A 328 -2.80 20.02 -16.09
N ALA A 329 -3.06 20.48 -17.32
CA ALA A 329 -4.31 20.16 -18.03
C ALA A 329 -4.55 18.65 -18.22
N ASN A 330 -3.48 17.85 -18.29
CA ASN A 330 -3.52 16.41 -18.52
C ASN A 330 -3.13 15.60 -17.29
N HIS A 331 -2.56 16.20 -16.24
CA HIS A 331 -2.10 15.49 -15.04
C HIS A 331 -2.90 15.98 -13.83
N ILE A 332 -3.67 15.07 -13.26
CA ILE A 332 -4.63 15.38 -12.18
C ILE A 332 -4.05 14.83 -10.88
N ASP A 333 -3.87 15.69 -9.89
CA ASP A 333 -3.43 15.29 -8.56
C ASP A 333 -4.59 14.60 -7.82
N VAL A 334 -4.34 13.44 -7.19
CA VAL A 334 -5.36 12.70 -6.43
C VAL A 334 -6.00 13.55 -5.33
N THR A 335 -5.26 14.50 -4.78
CA THR A 335 -5.73 15.40 -3.72
C THR A 335 -6.63 16.53 -4.20
N SER A 336 -6.71 16.74 -5.52
CA SER A 336 -7.67 17.64 -6.15
C SER A 336 -9.04 16.99 -6.36
N LEU A 337 -9.16 15.67 -6.15
CA LEU A 337 -10.43 14.96 -6.17
C LEU A 337 -11.33 15.41 -5.02
N ARG A 338 -12.62 15.22 -5.21
CA ARG A 338 -13.65 15.55 -4.23
C ARG A 338 -14.50 14.36 -3.90
N THR A 339 -15.02 14.32 -2.68
CA THR A 339 -16.04 13.35 -2.30
C THR A 339 -17.42 13.74 -2.86
N PRO A 340 -18.30 12.76 -3.16
CA PRO A 340 -19.67 13.02 -3.56
C PRO A 340 -20.44 13.84 -2.52
N ALA A 341 -21.43 14.63 -2.96
CA ALA A 341 -22.31 15.34 -2.03
C ALA A 341 -23.10 14.34 -1.18
N GLY A 342 -23.23 14.62 0.12
CA GLY A 342 -23.87 13.70 1.06
C GLY A 342 -22.97 12.53 1.50
N TRP A 343 -21.71 12.50 1.06
CA TRP A 343 -20.69 11.59 1.55
C TRP A 343 -19.52 12.36 2.18
N PRO A 344 -19.03 11.95 3.36
CA PRO A 344 -19.47 10.78 4.12
C PRO A 344 -20.77 11.07 4.89
N PRO A 345 -21.48 10.04 5.39
CA PRO A 345 -22.64 10.24 6.27
C PRO A 345 -22.29 11.13 7.47
N ALA A 346 -23.28 11.83 8.05
CA ALA A 346 -23.08 12.88 9.07
C ALA A 346 -22.26 12.48 10.31
N ASP A 347 -22.05 11.19 10.54
CA ASP A 347 -21.27 10.63 11.65
C ASP A 347 -19.77 10.47 11.34
N HIS A 348 -19.34 10.85 10.13
CA HIS A 348 -17.94 10.81 9.70
C HIS A 348 -17.29 12.20 9.75
N LEU A 349 -15.95 12.20 9.86
CA LEU A 349 -15.06 13.36 9.99
C LEU A 349 -15.55 14.62 9.24
N THR A 350 -16.16 15.57 9.96
CA THR A 350 -16.44 16.93 9.46
C THR A 350 -15.28 17.85 9.84
N ILE A 351 -14.76 18.62 8.89
CA ILE A 351 -13.66 19.59 9.11
C ILE A 351 -14.23 20.96 9.54
N ASP A 352 -15.39 20.97 10.15
CA ASP A 352 -16.05 22.20 10.58
C ASP A 352 -15.49 22.61 11.95
N GLY A 353 -14.58 23.57 11.95
CA GLY A 353 -14.09 24.19 13.19
C GLY A 353 -12.57 24.39 13.27
N PRO A 354 -12.07 24.91 14.41
CA PRO A 354 -10.64 25.10 14.62
C PRO A 354 -9.91 23.76 14.76
N VAL A 355 -8.69 23.71 14.24
CA VAL A 355 -7.76 22.60 14.48
C VAL A 355 -7.29 22.66 15.94
N ASP A 356 -7.51 21.60 16.72
CA ASP A 356 -7.10 21.52 18.13
C ASP A 356 -5.59 21.28 18.29
N ALA A 357 -5.00 20.50 17.38
CA ALA A 357 -3.58 20.17 17.41
C ALA A 357 -2.99 20.08 16.00
N LYS A 358 -1.78 20.59 15.83
CA LYS A 358 -1.06 20.55 14.56
C LYS A 358 0.32 19.94 14.77
N PHE A 359 0.71 18.97 13.94
CA PHE A 359 2.02 18.36 13.97
C PHE A 359 2.71 18.49 12.62
N TYR A 360 3.99 18.83 12.65
CA TYR A 360 4.84 18.86 11.47
C TYR A 360 5.76 17.65 11.52
N LEU A 361 5.64 16.76 10.53
CA LEU A 361 6.39 15.51 10.47
C LEU A 361 7.29 15.57 9.23
N ALA A 362 8.54 15.98 9.41
CA ALA A 362 9.54 15.91 8.35
C ALA A 362 10.17 14.54 8.29
N PHE A 363 10.17 13.93 7.10
CA PHE A 363 10.79 12.63 6.88
C PHE A 363 11.82 12.73 5.75
N ASP A 364 12.86 11.90 5.89
CA ASP A 364 13.84 11.64 4.84
C ASP A 364 14.70 10.43 5.21
N PHE A 365 15.62 10.10 4.32
CA PHE A 365 16.63 9.09 4.43
C PHE A 365 17.99 9.72 4.77
N GLU A 366 18.27 9.81 6.07
CA GLU A 366 19.46 10.50 6.59
C GLU A 366 20.70 9.60 6.66
N VAL A 367 21.88 10.19 6.42
CA VAL A 367 23.19 9.52 6.51
C VAL A 367 23.83 9.82 7.86
N VAL A 368 23.37 9.13 8.91
CA VAL A 368 23.91 9.30 10.28
C VAL A 368 24.59 8.03 10.79
N ASN A 369 25.65 8.20 11.60
CA ASN A 369 26.33 7.08 12.26
C ASN A 369 25.38 6.36 13.21
N ASN A 370 25.28 5.04 13.11
CA ASN A 370 24.43 4.21 13.95
C ASN A 370 25.25 3.04 14.49
N SER A 371 25.38 2.94 15.81
CA SER A 371 26.20 1.89 16.45
C SER A 371 25.83 0.45 16.09
N ARG A 372 24.64 0.19 15.53
CA ARG A 372 24.22 -1.13 15.04
C ARG A 372 24.78 -1.52 13.67
N TYR A 373 25.12 -0.54 12.83
CA TYR A 373 25.53 -0.78 11.43
C TYR A 373 26.82 -0.05 11.03
N HIS A 374 27.07 1.12 11.62
CA HIS A 374 28.23 1.98 11.42
C HIS A 374 28.68 2.53 12.78
N HIS A 375 29.48 1.75 13.51
CA HIS A 375 29.94 2.15 14.84
C HIS A 375 30.94 3.33 14.72
N PRO A 376 30.68 4.48 15.37
CA PRO A 376 31.45 5.71 15.12
C PRO A 376 32.95 5.56 15.42
N ALA A 377 33.31 4.73 16.40
CA ALA A 377 34.71 4.51 16.79
C ALA A 377 35.45 3.44 15.96
N TYR A 378 34.75 2.50 15.33
CA TYR A 378 35.39 1.33 14.69
C TYR A 378 35.27 1.35 13.16
N TYR A 379 34.11 1.74 12.65
CA TYR A 379 33.79 1.78 11.22
C TYR A 379 32.71 2.85 10.98
N PRO A 380 33.04 4.14 11.14
CA PRO A 380 32.07 5.22 10.91
C PRO A 380 31.61 5.22 9.45
N ILE A 381 30.42 5.75 9.20
CA ILE A 381 29.81 5.83 7.86
C ILE A 381 30.68 6.63 6.88
N SER A 382 31.46 7.59 7.39
CA SER A 382 32.44 8.37 6.61
C SER A 382 33.62 7.53 6.09
N ALA A 383 33.94 6.41 6.73
CA ALA A 383 34.97 5.47 6.29
C ALA A 383 34.46 4.45 5.27
N VAL A 384 33.14 4.35 5.09
CA VAL A 384 32.51 3.45 4.12
C VAL A 384 32.48 4.14 2.75
N ARG A 385 32.93 3.46 1.69
CA ARG A 385 32.90 4.02 0.32
C ARG A 385 31.45 4.30 -0.09
N LYS A 386 31.16 5.57 -0.42
CA LYS A 386 29.82 6.06 -0.80
C LYS A 386 29.18 5.32 -1.97
N SER A 387 29.98 4.76 -2.88
CA SER A 387 29.50 4.12 -4.09
C SER A 387 29.06 2.66 -3.92
N THR A 388 29.20 2.04 -2.74
CA THR A 388 28.87 0.62 -2.55
C THR A 388 27.96 0.29 -1.37
N VAL A 389 27.93 1.07 -0.26
CA VAL A 389 27.27 0.62 0.99
C VAL A 389 26.74 1.76 1.90
N THR A 390 26.54 3.00 1.41
CA THR A 390 25.95 4.04 2.29
C THR A 390 24.46 3.77 2.50
N CYS A 391 24.12 3.06 3.57
CA CYS A 391 22.73 2.84 3.97
C CYS A 391 22.20 4.10 4.65
N THR A 392 21.40 4.86 3.91
CA THR A 392 20.57 5.92 4.48
C THR A 392 19.50 5.31 5.40
N ARG A 393 19.00 6.08 6.36
CA ARG A 393 18.02 5.60 7.34
C ARG A 393 16.74 6.43 7.28
N PRO A 394 15.57 5.80 7.14
CA PRO A 394 14.31 6.52 7.21
C PRO A 394 14.12 7.07 8.63
N GLN A 395 13.83 8.36 8.72
CA GLN A 395 13.62 9.07 9.98
C GLN A 395 12.42 9.99 9.86
N ILE A 396 11.71 10.20 10.96
CA ILE A 396 10.69 11.25 11.11
C ILE A 396 11.15 12.21 12.21
N ASN A 397 11.27 13.49 11.89
CA ASN A 397 11.83 14.54 12.73
C ASN A 397 13.20 14.13 13.32
N ASN A 398 14.08 13.58 12.48
CA ASN A 398 15.41 13.05 12.82
C ASN A 398 15.40 11.88 13.84
N VAL A 399 14.28 11.16 13.95
CA VAL A 399 14.16 9.99 14.82
C VAL A 399 13.79 8.77 14.01
N ALA A 400 14.57 7.70 14.16
CA ALA A 400 14.25 6.40 13.58
C ALA A 400 13.25 5.65 14.46
N LEU A 401 12.23 5.03 13.84
CA LEU A 401 11.31 4.16 14.56
C LEU A 401 12.05 2.93 15.07
N HIS A 402 11.92 2.65 16.37
CA HIS A 402 12.43 1.43 16.98
C HIS A 402 11.36 0.80 17.87
N MET A 403 10.69 -0.21 17.33
CA MET A 403 9.70 -1.00 18.06
C MET A 403 10.39 -1.77 19.20
N ARG A 404 9.83 -1.67 20.41
CA ARG A 404 10.36 -2.33 21.61
C ARG A 404 9.58 -3.61 21.91
N ARG A 405 10.09 -4.40 22.86
CA ARG A 405 9.51 -5.70 23.24
C ARG A 405 8.13 -5.62 23.93
N ARG A 406 7.66 -4.42 24.29
CA ARG A 406 6.39 -4.18 24.97
C ARG A 406 5.44 -3.43 24.03
N ARG A 407 4.17 -3.86 24.02
CA ARG A 407 3.13 -3.37 23.10
C ARG A 407 2.51 -2.09 23.63
N CYS A 408 2.40 -1.08 22.78
CA CYS A 408 1.86 0.21 23.21
C CYS A 408 0.35 0.20 23.37
N CYS A 409 -0.40 -0.61 22.62
CA CYS A 409 -1.87 -0.61 22.71
C CYS A 409 -2.40 -1.29 23.99
N THR A 410 -1.87 -2.47 24.33
CA THR A 410 -2.39 -3.28 25.44
C THR A 410 -1.59 -3.16 26.74
N GLN A 411 -0.38 -2.60 26.66
CA GLN A 411 0.57 -2.55 27.77
C GLN A 411 1.28 -1.18 27.80
N PHE A 412 0.54 -0.09 27.56
CA PHE A 412 1.13 1.25 27.48
C PHE A 412 1.90 1.64 28.75
N ASP A 413 1.31 1.42 29.93
CA ASP A 413 1.92 1.76 31.23
C ASP A 413 3.18 0.93 31.54
N ASP A 414 3.28 -0.22 30.89
CA ASP A 414 4.41 -1.13 30.94
C ASP A 414 5.56 -0.66 30.02
N VAL A 415 5.30 0.23 29.07
CA VAL A 415 6.34 0.82 28.21
C VAL A 415 7.08 1.90 28.99
N LEU A 416 8.38 1.70 29.19
CA LEU A 416 9.23 2.74 29.77
C LEU A 416 9.10 4.02 28.96
N GLN A 417 8.73 5.12 29.62
CA GLN A 417 8.53 6.42 28.96
C GLN A 417 9.81 6.92 28.28
N SER A 418 10.99 6.52 28.77
CA SER A 418 12.28 6.79 28.11
C SER A 418 12.43 6.13 26.74
N HIS A 419 11.57 5.18 26.38
CA HIS A 419 11.55 4.54 25.06
C HIS A 419 10.59 5.19 24.08
N ILE A 420 9.74 6.12 24.52
CA ILE A 420 8.80 6.86 23.68
C ILE A 420 9.40 8.22 23.36
N CYS A 421 9.44 8.57 22.08
CA CYS A 421 9.82 9.90 21.65
C CYS A 421 8.59 10.68 21.23
N ASN A 422 8.33 11.76 21.98
CA ASN A 422 7.45 12.82 21.54
C ASN A 422 8.29 13.81 20.74
N ASN A 423 7.91 14.11 19.51
CA ASN A 423 8.80 14.83 18.58
C ASN A 423 8.02 15.85 17.74
N THR A 424 7.26 16.72 18.39
CA THR A 424 6.23 17.53 17.72
C THR A 424 6.76 18.62 16.79
N ASP A 425 8.03 19.00 16.89
CA ASP A 425 8.50 20.25 16.24
C ASP A 425 9.94 20.25 15.70
N PHE A 426 10.58 19.08 15.53
CA PHE A 426 11.96 18.93 15.04
C PHE A 426 13.04 19.38 16.05
N ASP A 427 14.03 18.50 16.28
CA ASP A 427 15.20 18.79 17.12
C ASP A 427 16.47 18.86 16.25
N PRO A 428 17.02 20.05 15.99
CA PRO A 428 18.23 20.23 15.18
C PRO A 428 19.46 19.51 15.75
N SER A 429 19.51 19.27 17.08
CA SER A 429 20.64 18.57 17.68
C SER A 429 20.77 17.12 17.19
N LEU A 430 19.64 16.53 16.74
CA LEU A 430 19.57 15.17 16.23
C LEU A 430 19.91 15.05 14.74
N GLU A 431 20.26 16.14 14.05
CA GLU A 431 20.69 16.06 12.64
C GLU A 431 21.99 15.25 12.46
N THR A 432 22.85 15.24 13.48
CA THR A 432 24.16 14.56 13.42
C THR A 432 24.24 13.34 14.34
N GLU A 433 23.27 13.15 15.24
CA GLU A 433 23.23 12.06 16.20
C GLU A 433 22.08 11.08 15.90
N PHE A 434 22.39 9.78 15.86
CA PHE A 434 21.36 8.77 15.64
C PHE A 434 20.53 8.53 16.90
N LYS A 435 19.23 8.83 16.82
CA LYS A 435 18.23 8.53 17.85
C LYS A 435 17.19 7.53 17.34
N ALA A 436 16.86 6.54 18.17
CA ALA A 436 15.87 5.52 17.83
C ALA A 436 14.96 5.13 19.01
N CYS A 437 13.65 5.23 18.80
CA CYS A 437 12.62 5.05 19.84
C CYS A 437 11.25 4.78 19.23
N HIS A 438 10.27 4.47 20.07
CA HIS A 438 8.88 4.38 19.64
C HIS A 438 8.33 5.80 19.45
N HIS A 439 7.96 6.16 18.22
CA HIS A 439 7.38 7.48 17.96
C HIS A 439 5.94 7.50 18.50
N GLY A 440 5.59 8.50 19.30
CA GLY A 440 4.26 8.60 19.89
C GLY A 440 3.81 10.05 20.00
N LEU A 441 2.64 10.35 19.42
CA LEU A 441 1.95 11.61 19.57
C LEU A 441 0.76 11.41 20.51
N ARG A 442 0.70 12.17 21.60
CA ARG A 442 -0.38 12.06 22.59
C ARG A 442 -1.45 13.11 22.31
N LEU A 443 -2.69 12.67 22.17
CA LEU A 443 -3.83 13.50 21.83
C LEU A 443 -5.01 13.20 22.77
N GLY A 444 -5.84 14.21 23.00
CA GLY A 444 -7.15 14.02 23.61
C GLY A 444 -8.12 13.37 22.63
N VAL A 445 -9.13 12.66 23.14
CA VAL A 445 -10.24 12.14 22.32
C VAL A 445 -11.09 13.30 21.78
N ASN A 446 -11.73 13.08 20.62
CA ASN A 446 -12.61 14.06 19.95
C ASN A 446 -11.89 15.39 19.65
N LYS A 447 -10.67 15.31 19.15
CA LYS A 447 -9.84 16.45 18.77
C LYS A 447 -9.59 16.45 17.27
N THR A 448 -9.71 17.62 16.65
CA THR A 448 -9.35 17.81 15.23
C THR A 448 -7.85 18.00 15.12
N VAL A 449 -7.19 17.15 14.34
CA VAL A 449 -5.74 17.14 14.21
C VAL A 449 -5.33 17.40 12.77
N GLU A 450 -4.38 18.31 12.59
CA GLU A 450 -3.74 18.53 11.29
C GLU A 450 -2.33 17.95 11.30
N LEU A 451 -2.06 17.01 10.39
CA LEU A 451 -0.72 16.48 10.15
C LEU A 451 -0.14 17.12 8.88
N VAL A 452 0.98 17.80 9.03
CA VAL A 452 1.74 18.38 7.91
C VAL A 452 2.96 17.50 7.65
N LEU A 453 2.86 16.65 6.63
CA LEU A 453 3.95 15.77 6.20
C LEU A 453 4.91 16.56 5.31
N ILE A 454 6.22 16.49 5.60
CA ILE A 454 7.25 17.26 4.89
C ILE A 454 8.33 16.32 4.38
N ASP A 455 8.42 16.15 3.07
CA ASP A 455 9.59 15.55 2.45
C ASP A 455 10.74 16.57 2.43
N LYS A 456 11.88 16.25 3.05
CA LYS A 456 13.04 17.15 3.03
C LYS A 456 13.74 17.14 1.66
N GLY A 457 13.54 16.10 0.84
CA GLY A 457 14.06 16.01 -0.53
C GLY A 457 15.58 15.80 -0.62
N PHE A 458 16.22 15.25 0.41
CA PHE A 458 17.64 14.89 0.46
C PHE A 458 17.95 13.71 -0.46
N THR A 459 17.04 12.74 -0.54
CA THR A 459 17.10 11.69 -1.56
C THR A 459 16.23 12.06 -2.75
N SER A 460 16.68 11.75 -3.98
CA SER A 460 15.87 11.91 -5.20
C SER A 460 14.71 10.90 -5.28
N MET A 461 14.28 10.37 -4.13
CA MET A 461 13.24 9.38 -3.95
C MET A 461 12.18 9.99 -3.02
N PRO A 462 11.29 10.84 -3.55
CA PRO A 462 10.10 11.25 -2.82
C PRO A 462 9.21 10.02 -2.67
N ALA A 463 9.43 9.26 -1.60
CA ALA A 463 8.65 8.09 -1.24
C ALA A 463 7.94 8.41 0.07
N THR A 464 6.86 9.19 -0.03
CA THR A 464 5.87 9.29 1.03
C THR A 464 4.95 8.08 0.99
N HIS A 465 5.05 7.22 2.00
CA HIS A 465 4.02 6.23 2.27
C HIS A 465 3.57 6.43 3.72
N SER A 466 2.36 6.94 3.91
CA SER A 466 1.76 7.12 5.24
C SER A 466 0.45 6.38 5.28
N THR A 467 0.35 5.31 6.07
CA THR A 467 -0.89 4.55 6.23
C THR A 467 -1.66 5.08 7.43
N CYS A 468 -2.66 5.93 7.20
CA CYS A 468 -3.58 6.44 8.22
C CYS A 468 -4.83 6.95 7.54
N THR A 469 -6.03 6.45 7.91
CA THR A 469 -7.26 7.08 7.41
C THR A 469 -7.32 8.51 7.90
N ALA A 470 -7.18 9.42 6.94
CA ALA A 470 -7.20 10.84 7.17
C ALA A 470 -8.01 11.50 6.07
N ILE A 471 -8.49 12.70 6.38
CA ILE A 471 -8.86 13.60 5.30
C ILE A 471 -7.55 14.17 4.76
N THR A 472 -7.21 13.78 3.54
CA THR A 472 -5.92 14.11 2.96
C THR A 472 -6.04 15.39 2.15
N PHE A 473 -5.20 16.35 2.49
CA PHE A 473 -4.98 17.54 1.67
C PHE A 473 -3.56 17.47 1.12
N ALA A 474 -3.36 17.55 -0.19
CA ALA A 474 -2.05 17.98 -0.65
C ALA A 474 -1.97 19.48 -0.44
N LEU A 475 -0.87 19.87 0.18
CA LEU A 475 -0.27 21.17 -0.04
C LEU A 475 0.34 21.12 -1.44
N SER A 476 -0.45 21.42 -2.47
CA SER A 476 0.05 21.52 -3.84
C SER A 476 0.91 22.77 -4.00
N GLU A 477 2.15 22.68 -3.53
CA GLU A 477 3.23 23.59 -3.88
C GLU A 477 4.40 22.79 -4.44
N TRP A 478 4.11 22.08 -5.54
CA TRP A 478 5.14 21.51 -6.40
C TRP A 478 5.91 22.66 -7.08
N LYS A 479 7.15 22.89 -6.66
CA LYS A 479 8.10 23.68 -7.44
C LYS A 479 9.16 22.74 -8.00
N SER A 480 9.17 22.63 -9.33
CA SER A 480 10.08 21.82 -10.15
C SER A 480 11.54 22.31 -10.14
N SER A 481 12.10 22.70 -8.99
CA SER A 481 13.46 23.20 -8.93
C SER A 481 14.10 22.90 -7.58
N ALA A 482 14.79 21.76 -7.49
CA ALA A 482 16.06 21.53 -6.77
C ALA A 482 16.30 22.28 -5.43
N LYS A 483 15.26 22.54 -4.63
CA LYS A 483 15.38 23.19 -3.33
C LYS A 483 14.84 22.24 -2.29
N THR A 484 15.75 21.71 -1.48
CA THR A 484 15.50 21.12 -0.17
C THR A 484 14.53 22.02 0.59
N PHE A 485 13.36 21.51 0.98
CA PHE A 485 12.48 22.25 1.87
C PHE A 485 13.07 22.17 3.27
N LEU A 486 13.52 23.32 3.79
CA LEU A 486 13.85 23.42 5.19
C LEU A 486 12.54 23.36 5.98
N PHE A 487 12.50 22.50 7.00
CA PHE A 487 11.36 22.37 7.93
C PHE A 487 10.82 23.74 8.40
N ALA A 488 11.74 24.65 8.75
CA ALA A 488 11.43 26.01 9.17
C ALA A 488 10.71 26.85 8.10
N GLU A 489 11.01 26.65 6.82
CA GLU A 489 10.37 27.37 5.71
C GLU A 489 8.93 26.93 5.54
N VAL A 490 8.63 25.63 5.59
CA VAL A 490 7.25 25.12 5.49
C VAL A 490 6.41 25.69 6.63
N LYS A 491 6.92 25.66 7.87
CA LYS A 491 6.23 26.20 9.04
C LYS A 491 5.99 27.72 8.93
N ARG A 492 6.99 28.47 8.45
CA ARG A 492 6.86 29.92 8.19
C ARG A 492 5.78 30.22 7.17
N ARG A 493 5.71 29.45 6.09
CA ARG A 493 4.70 29.61 5.03
C ARG A 493 3.30 29.21 5.50
N ASP A 494 3.20 28.15 6.32
CA ASP A 494 1.92 27.78 6.93
C ASP A 494 1.39 28.90 7.82
N SER A 495 2.26 29.45 8.66
CA SER A 495 1.94 30.53 9.58
C SER A 495 1.55 31.83 8.85
N ALA A 496 2.05 32.00 7.63
CA ALA A 496 1.70 33.10 6.74
C ALA A 496 0.43 32.83 5.88
N GLY A 497 -0.25 31.69 6.07
CA GLY A 497 -1.45 31.33 5.30
C GLY A 497 -1.18 31.02 3.82
N LEU A 498 0.07 30.72 3.46
CA LEU A 498 0.47 30.46 2.07
C LEU A 498 0.25 28.99 1.66
N LEU A 499 -0.02 28.12 2.63
CA LEU A 499 -0.32 26.71 2.41
C LEU A 499 -1.79 26.51 2.07
N ARG A 500 -2.05 26.13 0.81
CA ARG A 500 -3.40 25.91 0.27
C ARG A 500 -4.01 24.63 0.83
N ARG A 501 -5.24 24.74 1.34
CA ARG A 501 -6.04 23.60 1.84
C ARG A 501 -7.31 23.48 1.02
N ASN A 502 -7.64 22.26 0.58
CA ASN A 502 -8.91 21.99 -0.08
C ASN A 502 -9.95 21.53 0.95
N LEU A 503 -10.67 22.46 1.59
CA LEU A 503 -11.65 22.11 2.62
C LEU A 503 -13.06 21.80 2.07
N ASP A 504 -13.30 21.99 0.77
CA ASP A 504 -14.59 21.67 0.14
C ASP A 504 -14.60 20.22 -0.31
N ARG A 505 -15.22 19.35 0.51
CA ARG A 505 -15.38 17.91 0.24
C ARG A 505 -14.08 17.25 -0.24
N PRO A 506 -12.98 17.38 0.53
CA PRO A 506 -11.70 16.77 0.19
C PRO A 506 -11.82 15.26 0.03
N VAL A 507 -10.93 14.70 -0.78
CA VAL A 507 -10.75 13.26 -0.86
C VAL A 507 -10.39 12.69 0.53
N MET A 508 -11.02 11.56 0.89
CA MET A 508 -10.63 10.76 2.04
C MET A 508 -9.79 9.59 1.58
N LYS A 509 -8.66 9.38 2.22
CA LYS A 509 -7.70 8.35 1.86
C LYS A 509 -7.03 7.80 3.10
N ASP A 510 -6.40 6.65 2.96
CA ASP A 510 -5.53 6.14 4.02
C ASP A 510 -4.07 6.03 3.63
N THR A 511 -3.72 6.30 2.37
CA THR A 511 -2.34 6.24 1.85
C THR A 511 -1.94 7.52 1.15
#